data_AF-A0A7W5MR03-F1
#
_entry.id   AF-A0A7W5MR03-F1
#
_cell.length_a   1.000
_cell.length_b   1.000
_cell.length_c   1.000
_cell.angle_alpha   90.00
_cell.angle_beta   90.00
_cell.angle_gamma   90.00
#
_symmetry.space_group_name_H-M   'P 1'
#
loop_
_entity.id
_entity.type
_entity.pdbx_description
1 polymer ?
#
loop_
_entity_poly.entity_id
_entity_poly.type
_entity_poly.pdbx_seq_one_letter_code
_entity_poly.pdbx_strand_id
1 'polypeptide(L)'
;MAILAAESGGNPAAVSPVGAMGLMQLMPATWRALSRAHGLGDDPFAPRANILAGAAYLRSLHDRYGSPGFLAAYNAGPGRYEAYLRSGRPLPAETMRYVARLAPRLAVPGNVGAADPTMPEPHPALPDWRAAPLFSSPHQPAAAAAAMSPVTVDSDVGLPSAGLFPREWGSRQP
;
A
#
# COMPACT_ATOMS: atom_id res chain seq x y z
N MET A 1 -8.82 -7.68 20.23
CA MET A 1 -9.49 -7.27 21.49
C MET A 1 -9.04 -5.91 22.02
N ALA A 2 -7.77 -5.49 21.90
CA ALA A 2 -7.30 -4.23 22.47
C ALA A 2 -8.04 -2.96 21.97
N ILE A 3 -8.40 -2.90 20.69
CA ILE A 3 -9.14 -1.77 20.10
C ILE A 3 -10.57 -1.71 20.65
N LEU A 4 -11.36 -2.78 20.53
CA LEU A 4 -12.73 -2.85 21.04
C LEU A 4 -12.84 -2.43 22.52
N ALA A 5 -11.91 -2.90 23.36
CA ALA A 5 -11.86 -2.50 24.76
C ALA A 5 -11.57 -1.00 24.95
N ALA A 6 -10.68 -0.43 24.12
CA ALA A 6 -10.38 0.99 24.15
C ALA A 6 -11.51 1.87 23.58
N GLU A 7 -12.31 1.35 22.64
CA GLU A 7 -13.40 2.07 21.99
C GLU A 7 -14.67 2.12 22.85
N SER A 8 -15.14 0.96 23.34
CA SER A 8 -16.45 0.85 23.98
C SER A 8 -16.44 0.21 25.36
N GLY A 9 -15.29 -0.29 25.82
CA GLY A 9 -15.23 -1.14 27.02
C GLY A 9 -16.04 -2.44 26.88
N GLY A 10 -16.39 -2.85 25.66
CA GLY A 10 -17.26 -4.00 25.41
C GLY A 10 -18.76 -3.71 25.42
N ASN A 11 -19.18 -2.43 25.46
CA ASN A 11 -20.59 -2.06 25.40
C ASN A 11 -21.09 -1.95 23.94
N PRO A 12 -21.97 -2.86 23.47
CA PRO A 12 -22.47 -2.81 22.10
C PRO A 12 -23.44 -1.67 21.82
N ALA A 13 -24.02 -1.05 22.85
CA ALA A 13 -24.91 0.11 22.73
C ALA A 13 -24.17 1.45 22.91
N ALA A 14 -22.83 1.45 22.94
CA ALA A 14 -22.05 2.67 23.15
C ALA A 14 -22.27 3.70 22.03
N VAL A 15 -22.54 4.94 22.43
CA VAL A 15 -22.59 6.11 21.54
C VAL A 15 -21.71 7.22 22.11
N SER A 16 -20.75 7.71 21.34
CA SER A 16 -19.90 8.83 21.77
C SER A 16 -20.63 10.18 21.65
N PRO A 17 -20.17 11.24 22.33
CA PRO A 17 -20.74 12.59 22.19
C PRO A 17 -20.72 13.13 20.75
N VAL A 18 -19.82 12.63 19.90
CA VAL A 18 -19.72 13.01 18.48
C VAL A 18 -20.42 12.00 17.55
N GLY A 19 -21.16 11.04 18.11
CA GLY A 19 -22.02 10.11 17.38
C GLY A 19 -21.35 8.85 16.86
N ALA A 20 -20.18 8.46 17.37
CA ALA A 20 -19.57 7.16 17.06
C ALA A 20 -20.39 6.02 17.70
N MET A 21 -20.58 4.89 17.01
CA MET A 21 -21.57 3.88 17.38
C MET A 21 -20.99 2.47 17.55
N GLY A 22 -21.49 1.77 18.57
CA GLY A 22 -21.29 0.35 18.78
C GLY A 22 -19.90 -0.03 19.31
N LEU A 23 -19.60 -1.32 19.30
CA LEU A 23 -18.39 -1.90 19.91
C LEU A 23 -17.08 -1.30 19.39
N MET A 24 -17.04 -0.99 18.10
CA MET A 24 -15.90 -0.47 17.37
C MET A 24 -15.97 1.06 17.20
N GLN A 25 -16.99 1.73 17.76
CA GLN A 25 -17.17 3.18 17.69
C GLN A 25 -17.02 3.72 16.25
N LEU A 26 -17.79 3.16 15.32
CA LEU A 26 -17.78 3.61 13.93
C LEU A 26 -18.60 4.89 13.78
N MET A 27 -18.05 5.88 13.08
CA MET A 27 -18.81 7.07 12.68
C MET A 27 -19.96 6.68 11.72
N PRO A 28 -21.11 7.38 11.74
CA PRO A 28 -22.27 7.01 10.93
C PRO A 28 -21.99 6.94 9.43
N ALA A 29 -21.16 7.85 8.91
CA ALA A 29 -20.74 7.82 7.51
C ALA A 29 -19.92 6.56 7.18
N THR A 30 -18.98 6.20 8.05
CA THR A 30 -18.13 5.01 7.92
C THR A 30 -18.95 3.73 8.00
N TRP A 31 -19.87 3.63 8.97
CA TRP A 31 -20.80 2.49 9.08
C TRP A 31 -21.59 2.28 7.79
N ARG A 32 -22.24 3.32 7.26
CA ARG A 32 -23.05 3.20 6.03
C ARG A 32 -22.22 2.73 4.83
N ALA A 33 -20.98 3.20 4.71
CA ALA A 33 -20.09 2.79 3.62
C ALA A 33 -19.73 1.29 3.74
N LEU A 34 -19.32 0.85 4.93
CA LEU A 34 -18.90 -0.52 5.19
C LEU A 34 -20.06 -1.50 5.15
N SER A 35 -21.20 -1.14 5.74
CA SER A 35 -22.40 -1.98 5.72
C SER A 35 -22.86 -2.24 4.29
N ARG A 36 -22.89 -1.20 3.44
CA ARG A 36 -23.21 -1.37 2.02
C ARG A 36 -22.19 -2.25 1.30
N ALA A 37 -20.89 -2.04 1.55
CA ALA A 37 -19.83 -2.78 0.88
C ALA A 37 -19.80 -4.27 1.27
N HIS A 38 -20.23 -4.61 2.48
CA HIS A 38 -20.11 -5.97 3.04
C HIS A 38 -21.46 -6.65 3.35
N GLY A 39 -22.59 -6.02 3.04
CA GLY A 39 -23.93 -6.59 3.26
C GLY A 39 -24.25 -6.83 4.74
N LEU A 40 -23.97 -5.84 5.60
CA LEU A 40 -24.02 -6.03 7.06
C LEU A 40 -25.36 -5.66 7.73
N GLY A 41 -26.32 -5.15 6.95
CA GLY A 41 -27.61 -4.67 7.44
C GLY A 41 -27.53 -3.25 8.02
N ASP A 42 -28.67 -2.73 8.49
CA ASP A 42 -28.78 -1.31 8.81
C ASP A 42 -28.41 -0.96 10.26
N ASP A 43 -28.36 -1.96 11.15
CA ASP A 43 -28.14 -1.77 12.60
C ASP A 43 -26.64 -1.70 12.97
N PRO A 44 -26.09 -0.52 13.31
CA PRO A 44 -24.71 -0.37 13.76
C PRO A 44 -24.45 -0.93 15.16
N PHE A 45 -25.48 -1.23 15.94
CA PHE A 45 -25.37 -1.77 17.30
C PHE A 45 -25.35 -3.30 17.33
N ALA A 46 -25.68 -3.96 16.22
CA ALA A 46 -25.56 -5.40 16.07
C ALA A 46 -24.08 -5.83 16.25
N PRO A 47 -23.73 -6.55 17.33
CA PRO A 47 -22.33 -6.77 17.72
C PRO A 47 -21.47 -7.39 16.61
N ARG A 48 -21.99 -8.44 15.96
CA ARG A 48 -21.29 -9.13 14.87
C ARG A 48 -21.04 -8.20 13.69
N ALA A 49 -22.04 -7.44 13.28
CA ALA A 49 -21.97 -6.56 12.12
C ALA A 49 -20.99 -5.41 12.37
N ASN A 50 -21.06 -4.79 13.56
CA ASN A 50 -20.17 -3.71 13.97
C ASN A 50 -18.70 -4.16 14.06
N ILE A 51 -18.44 -5.35 14.61
CA ILE A 51 -17.08 -5.93 14.65
C ILE A 51 -16.55 -6.20 13.25
N LEU A 52 -17.36 -6.81 12.36
CA LEU A 52 -16.94 -7.10 10.99
C LEU A 52 -16.63 -5.81 10.21
N ALA A 53 -17.50 -4.81 10.32
CA ALA A 53 -17.26 -3.49 9.72
C ALA A 53 -15.97 -2.85 10.27
N GLY A 54 -15.79 -2.84 11.60
CA GLY A 54 -14.62 -2.25 12.24
C GLY A 54 -13.32 -2.98 11.86
N ALA A 55 -13.34 -4.31 11.78
CA ALA A 55 -12.19 -5.10 11.35
C ALA A 55 -11.83 -4.84 9.88
N ALA A 56 -12.83 -4.77 8.99
CA ALA A 56 -12.62 -4.42 7.58
C ALA A 56 -12.04 -3.01 7.44
N TYR A 57 -12.54 -2.07 8.24
CA TYR A 57 -12.04 -0.70 8.23
C TYR A 57 -10.60 -0.61 8.73
N LEU A 58 -10.28 -1.24 9.87
CA LEU A 58 -8.91 -1.31 10.39
C LEU A 58 -7.95 -1.92 9.38
N ARG A 59 -8.37 -3.00 8.69
CA ARG A 59 -7.56 -3.60 7.62
C ARG A 59 -7.31 -2.61 6.48
N SER A 60 -8.34 -1.91 6.03
CA SER A 60 -8.20 -0.91 4.95
C SER A 60 -7.25 0.23 5.32
N LEU A 61 -7.25 0.66 6.58
CA LEU A 61 -6.33 1.69 7.08
C LEU A 61 -4.91 1.14 7.24
N HIS A 62 -4.77 -0.10 7.71
CA HIS A 62 -3.47 -0.76 7.81
C HIS A 62 -2.81 -0.91 6.44
N ASP A 63 -3.57 -1.36 5.44
CA ASP A 63 -3.06 -1.48 4.06
C ASP A 63 -2.65 -0.12 3.48
N ARG A 64 -3.31 0.97 3.88
CA ARG A 64 -3.02 2.33 3.39
C ARG A 64 -1.87 3.04 4.12
N TYR A 65 -1.78 2.89 5.44
CA TYR A 65 -0.91 3.72 6.28
C TYR A 65 0.14 2.92 7.07
N GLY A 66 0.05 1.58 7.07
CA GLY A 66 0.93 0.73 7.87
C GLY A 66 0.78 0.93 9.39
N SER A 67 1.68 0.33 10.15
CA SER A 67 1.80 0.51 11.60
C SER A 67 2.87 1.54 11.93
N PRO A 68 2.65 2.47 12.90
CA PRO A 68 1.42 2.63 13.69
C PRO A 68 0.35 3.52 13.03
N GLY A 69 0.58 4.00 11.80
CA GLY A 69 -0.25 5.02 11.14
C GLY A 69 -1.75 4.70 11.06
N PHE A 70 -2.12 3.43 10.91
CA PHE A 70 -3.52 3.02 10.87
C PHE A 70 -4.30 3.35 12.15
N LEU A 71 -3.65 3.29 13.33
CA LEU A 71 -4.29 3.62 14.61
C LEU A 71 -4.58 5.12 14.70
N ALA A 72 -3.65 5.94 14.22
CA ALA A 72 -3.84 7.38 14.15
C ALA A 72 -4.98 7.73 13.19
N ALA A 73 -5.00 7.12 12.00
CA ALA A 73 -6.05 7.34 11.02
C ALA A 73 -7.43 6.86 11.49
N TYR A 74 -7.49 5.77 12.27
CA TYR A 74 -8.74 5.26 12.83
C TYR A 74 -9.37 6.25 13.80
N ASN A 75 -8.58 6.76 14.76
CA ASN A 75 -9.06 7.67 15.80
C ASN A 75 -9.24 9.11 15.29
N ALA A 76 -8.28 9.65 14.53
CA ALA A 76 -8.31 11.04 14.06
C ALA A 76 -9.21 11.24 12.82
N GLY A 77 -9.46 10.15 12.09
CA GLY A 77 -10.02 10.14 10.74
C GLY A 77 -8.94 10.19 9.65
N PRO A 78 -9.11 9.47 8.53
CA PRO A 78 -8.09 9.36 7.47
C PRO A 78 -7.75 10.71 6.83
N GLY A 79 -8.74 11.56 6.57
CA GLY A 79 -8.49 12.89 6.00
C GLY A 79 -7.67 13.81 6.92
N ARG A 80 -7.83 13.68 8.25
CA ARG A 80 -7.00 14.43 9.21
C ARG A 80 -5.58 13.87 9.25
N TYR A 81 -5.43 12.55 9.21
CA TYR A 81 -4.12 11.91 9.15
C TYR A 81 -3.37 12.22 7.85
N GLU A 82 -4.06 12.24 6.71
CA GLU A 82 -3.49 12.67 5.42
C GLU A 82 -3.07 14.15 5.44
N ALA A 83 -3.82 15.03 6.11
CA ALA A 83 -3.40 16.41 6.31
C ALA A 83 -2.13 16.50 7.18
N TYR A 84 -2.01 15.67 8.22
CA TYR A 84 -0.79 15.58 9.02
C TYR A 84 0.40 15.14 8.17
N LEU A 85 0.26 14.08 7.37
CA LEU A 85 1.33 13.59 6.48
C LEU A 85 1.75 14.64 5.43
N ARG A 86 0.81 15.44 4.92
CA ARG A 86 1.09 16.40 3.85
C ARG A 86 1.63 17.74 4.34
N SER A 87 1.09 18.26 5.44
CA SER A 87 1.34 19.63 5.89
C SER A 87 2.01 19.73 7.25
N GLY A 88 2.29 18.59 7.92
CA GLY A 88 2.82 18.57 9.28
C GLY A 88 1.85 19.10 10.34
N ARG A 89 0.56 19.30 10.00
CA ARG A 89 -0.42 19.82 10.96
C ARG A 89 -0.58 18.81 12.10
N PRO A 90 -0.36 19.20 13.38
CA PRO A 90 -0.31 18.26 14.48
C PRO A 90 -1.62 17.49 14.65
N LEU A 91 -1.50 16.22 15.03
CA LEU A 91 -2.64 15.39 15.41
C LEU A 91 -3.18 15.81 16.79
N PRO A 92 -4.46 15.55 17.08
CA PRO A 92 -5.03 15.77 18.40
C PRO A 92 -4.22 15.01 19.47
N ALA A 93 -4.02 15.64 20.63
CA ALA A 93 -3.30 15.01 21.74
C ALA A 93 -3.96 13.67 22.16
N GLU A 94 -5.29 13.58 22.05
CA GLU A 94 -6.03 12.34 22.27
C GLU A 94 -5.59 11.22 21.31
N THR A 95 -5.44 11.52 20.02
CA THR A 95 -4.96 10.57 19.02
C THR A 95 -3.55 10.09 19.34
N MET A 96 -2.65 11.01 19.71
CA MET A 96 -1.28 10.63 20.09
C MET A 96 -1.26 9.69 21.30
N ARG A 97 -2.09 9.97 22.33
CA ARG A 97 -2.28 9.08 23.49
C ARG A 97 -2.90 7.74 23.10
N TYR A 98 -3.86 7.74 22.17
CA TYR A 98 -4.50 6.53 21.66
C TYR A 98 -3.48 5.60 21.00
N VAL A 99 -2.65 6.14 20.10
CA VAL A 99 -1.59 5.37 19.44
C VAL A 99 -0.58 4.84 20.45
N ALA A 100 -0.07 5.68 21.34
CA ALA A 100 0.90 5.29 22.36
C ALA A 100 0.39 4.15 23.26
N ARG A 101 -0.91 4.12 23.57
CA ARG A 101 -1.55 3.08 24.38
C ARG A 101 -1.74 1.75 23.64
N LEU A 102 -1.99 1.79 22.32
CA LEU A 102 -2.40 0.61 21.56
C LEU A 102 -1.29 0.00 20.69
N ALA A 103 -0.37 0.80 20.15
CA ALA A 103 0.67 0.29 19.27
C ALA A 103 1.51 -0.83 19.91
N PRO A 104 1.97 -0.73 21.18
CA PRO A 104 2.74 -1.80 21.81
C PRO A 104 1.96 -3.10 22.00
N ARG A 105 0.62 -3.01 22.14
CA ARG A 105 -0.26 -4.17 22.36
C ARG A 105 -0.63 -4.90 21.07
N LEU A 106 -0.41 -4.26 19.93
CA LEU A 106 -0.75 -4.77 18.60
C LEU A 106 0.50 -5.11 17.78
N ALA A 107 1.68 -4.72 18.25
CA ALA A 107 2.94 -5.19 17.70
C ALA A 107 3.05 -6.71 17.90
N VAL A 108 3.02 -7.46 16.80
CA VAL A 108 3.36 -8.89 16.81
C VAL A 108 4.88 -9.00 16.79
N PRO A 109 5.54 -9.58 17.82
CA PRO A 109 6.97 -9.82 17.76
C PRO A 109 7.24 -10.88 16.68
N GLY A 110 7.86 -10.48 15.56
CA GLY A 110 8.36 -11.43 14.56
C GLY A 110 8.30 -11.04 13.08
N ASN A 111 7.74 -9.90 12.67
CA ASN A 111 7.78 -9.51 11.24
C ASN A 111 7.87 -8.00 10.97
N VAL A 112 8.63 -7.27 11.80
CA VAL A 112 9.02 -5.90 11.49
C VAL A 112 10.52 -5.78 11.72
N GLY A 113 11.27 -5.65 10.63
CA GLY A 113 12.63 -5.10 10.73
C GLY A 113 12.49 -3.73 11.39
N ALA A 114 12.94 -3.64 12.64
CA ALA A 114 13.11 -2.43 13.45
C ALA A 114 12.44 -1.15 12.88
N ALA A 115 11.11 -1.11 12.86
CA ALA A 115 10.38 0.15 12.74
C ALA A 115 10.11 0.60 14.17
N ASP A 116 10.86 1.62 14.58
CA ASP A 116 10.63 2.35 15.82
C ASP A 116 9.13 2.67 15.95
N PRO A 117 8.45 2.39 17.09
CA PRO A 117 7.03 2.71 17.29
C PRO A 117 6.73 4.21 17.30
N THR A 118 7.71 5.06 16.98
CA THR A 118 7.50 6.47 16.71
C THR A 118 6.58 6.64 15.50
N MET A 119 5.56 7.49 15.68
CA MET A 119 4.80 8.00 14.55
C MET A 119 5.80 8.53 13.52
N PRO A 120 5.67 8.21 12.22
CA PRO A 120 6.54 8.82 11.24
C PRO A 120 6.40 10.34 11.40
N GLU A 121 7.51 10.99 11.78
CA GLU A 121 7.59 12.46 11.77
C GLU A 121 7.16 12.93 10.37
N PRO A 122 6.54 14.12 10.24
CA PRO A 122 6.26 14.69 8.93
C PRO A 122 7.57 14.94 8.19
N HIS A 123 8.07 13.91 7.51
CA HIS A 123 9.23 13.97 6.65
C HIS A 123 8.81 14.62 5.33
N PRO A 124 9.69 15.44 4.71
CA PRO A 124 9.42 16.01 3.41
C PRO A 124 9.10 14.87 2.43
N ALA A 125 8.13 15.13 1.56
CA ALA A 125 7.53 14.19 0.63
C ALA A 125 8.55 13.22 0.00
N LEU A 126 8.16 11.95 -0.08
CA LEU A 126 8.81 10.95 -0.93
C LEU A 126 9.07 11.53 -2.34
N PRO A 127 10.13 11.11 -3.04
CA PRO A 127 10.43 11.60 -4.39
C PRO A 127 9.20 11.47 -5.29
N ASP A 128 8.90 12.56 -6.02
CA ASP A 128 7.78 12.66 -6.94
C ASP A 128 7.80 11.49 -7.95
N TRP A 129 6.69 10.76 -8.05
CA TRP A 129 6.52 9.66 -9.00
C TRP A 129 6.64 10.12 -10.47
N ARG A 130 6.55 11.44 -10.71
CA ARG A 130 6.81 12.05 -12.01
C ARG A 130 8.29 12.02 -12.45
N ALA A 131 9.21 11.63 -11.57
CA ALA A 131 10.62 11.44 -11.93
C ALA A 131 10.92 10.02 -12.47
N ALA A 132 9.92 9.13 -12.55
CA ALA A 132 10.13 7.81 -13.15
C ALA A 132 10.15 7.92 -14.69
N PRO A 133 11.19 7.43 -15.39
CA PRO A 133 11.18 7.40 -16.85
C PRO A 133 10.05 6.47 -17.32
N LEU A 134 9.15 7.00 -18.17
CA LEU A 134 7.97 6.28 -18.67
C LEU A 134 8.29 5.20 -19.73
N PHE A 135 9.56 4.89 -19.96
CA PHE A 135 9.96 3.84 -20.88
C PHE A 135 11.12 3.04 -20.30
N SER A 136 10.97 1.72 -20.30
CA SER A 136 12.10 0.81 -20.16
C SER A 136 12.96 0.93 -21.41
N SER A 137 14.09 1.64 -21.32
CA SER A 137 15.13 1.52 -22.34
C SER A 137 15.63 0.06 -22.36
N PRO A 138 15.78 -0.57 -23.54
CA PRO A 138 16.50 -1.82 -23.62
C PRO A 138 17.94 -1.60 -23.16
N HIS A 139 18.41 -2.54 -22.36
CA HIS A 139 19.74 -2.62 -21.77
C HIS A 139 20.84 -2.23 -22.77
N GLN A 140 21.48 -1.08 -22.54
CA GLN A 140 22.76 -0.74 -23.15
C GLN A 140 23.84 -1.03 -22.11
N PRO A 141 24.66 -2.08 -22.24
CA PRO A 141 25.83 -2.23 -21.39
C PRO A 141 26.86 -1.19 -21.81
N ALA A 142 27.23 -0.32 -20.87
CA ALA A 142 28.32 0.62 -20.97
C ALA A 142 29.67 -0.13 -21.06
N ALA A 143 30.55 0.37 -21.92
CA ALA A 143 31.89 -0.13 -22.13
C ALA A 143 32.77 -0.07 -20.87
N ALA A 144 33.54 -1.13 -20.64
CA ALA A 144 34.78 -1.10 -19.86
C ALA A 144 35.80 -2.03 -20.53
N ALA A 145 36.99 -1.47 -20.77
CA ALA A 145 38.08 -2.06 -21.52
C ALA A 145 38.79 -3.20 -20.78
N ALA A 146 39.22 -4.24 -21.52
CA ALA A 146 40.47 -4.96 -21.29
C ALA A 146 40.84 -5.75 -22.55
N ALA A 147 42.10 -5.59 -22.97
CA ALA A 147 42.67 -6.08 -24.22
C ALA A 147 42.83 -7.62 -24.27
N MET A 148 42.50 -8.23 -25.41
CA MET A 148 43.02 -9.53 -25.83
C MET A 148 43.31 -9.50 -27.34
N SER A 149 44.54 -9.87 -27.68
CA SER A 149 45.19 -9.82 -29.00
C SER A 149 44.52 -10.69 -30.08
N PRO A 150 44.73 -10.41 -31.38
CA PRO A 150 44.11 -11.17 -32.45
C PRO A 150 44.78 -12.53 -32.64
N VAL A 151 43.98 -13.58 -32.76
CA VAL A 151 44.42 -14.86 -33.35
C VAL A 151 44.28 -14.74 -34.87
N THR A 152 45.42 -14.87 -35.55
CA THR A 152 45.53 -15.01 -37.00
C THR A 152 44.98 -16.37 -37.42
N VAL A 153 44.06 -16.39 -38.38
CA VAL A 153 43.77 -17.59 -39.18
C VAL A 153 44.04 -17.23 -40.63
N ASP A 154 45.19 -17.68 -41.11
CA ASP A 154 45.50 -17.80 -42.52
C ASP A 154 45.31 -19.27 -42.90
N SER A 155 44.51 -19.53 -43.93
CA SER A 155 44.83 -20.48 -45.00
C SER A 155 43.69 -20.51 -46.02
N ASP A 156 44.07 -20.15 -47.23
CA ASP A 156 43.45 -20.35 -48.53
C ASP A 156 42.72 -21.69 -48.73
N VAL A 157 41.64 -21.66 -49.53
CA VAL A 157 41.41 -22.50 -50.74
C VAL A 157 39.94 -22.41 -51.19
N GLY A 158 39.73 -21.94 -52.43
CA GLY A 158 38.71 -22.48 -53.34
C GLY A 158 37.44 -21.65 -53.62
N LEU A 159 37.46 -20.83 -54.67
CA LEU A 159 36.28 -20.41 -55.47
C LEU A 159 36.06 -21.43 -56.63
N PRO A 160 35.02 -21.34 -57.49
CA PRO A 160 33.69 -20.67 -57.42
C PRO A 160 32.52 -21.56 -57.93
N SER A 161 31.26 -21.05 -57.89
CA SER A 161 30.31 -20.96 -59.04
C SER A 161 28.85 -21.36 -58.81
N ALA A 162 28.00 -20.69 -59.62
CA ALA A 162 26.57 -20.88 -59.94
C ALA A 162 25.57 -20.36 -58.88
N GLY A 163 24.78 -19.30 -59.12
CA GLY A 163 23.73 -19.17 -60.15
C GLY A 163 22.43 -19.79 -59.59
N LEU A 164 21.35 -19.07 -59.30
CA LEU A 164 20.34 -18.60 -60.27
C LEU A 164 19.21 -17.87 -59.48
N PHE A 165 18.71 -16.75 -60.02
CA PHE A 165 17.42 -16.08 -59.70
C PHE A 165 16.20 -17.04 -59.89
N PRO A 166 14.90 -16.63 -59.73
CA PRO A 166 14.21 -15.80 -58.73
C PRO A 166 12.72 -16.23 -58.41
N ARG A 167 12.01 -15.40 -57.61
CA ARG A 167 10.56 -15.04 -57.65
C ARG A 167 9.45 -15.90 -56.96
N GLU A 168 8.54 -15.10 -56.36
CA GLU A 168 7.05 -15.13 -56.35
C GLU A 168 6.21 -16.25 -55.69
N TRP A 169 5.42 -15.85 -54.68
CA TRP A 169 4.05 -16.33 -54.39
C TRP A 169 3.35 -15.22 -53.57
N GLY A 170 2.20 -14.65 -53.91
CA GLY A 170 1.08 -15.17 -54.68
C GLY A 170 -0.08 -15.50 -53.72
N SER A 171 -0.97 -14.52 -53.52
CA SER A 171 -2.18 -14.56 -52.69
C SER A 171 -3.18 -15.65 -53.13
N ARG A 172 -3.94 -16.23 -52.19
CA ARG A 172 -5.43 -16.32 -52.20
C ARG A 172 -5.98 -17.18 -51.06
N GLN A 173 -7.07 -16.67 -50.50
CA GLN A 173 -8.05 -17.38 -49.67
C GLN A 173 -8.93 -18.31 -50.50
N PRO A 174 -9.65 -19.21 -49.83
CA PRO A 174 -11.10 -19.31 -49.99
C PRO A 174 -11.87 -18.83 -48.76
#